data_AF-A0A520MQB2-F1
#
_entry.id   AF-A0A520MQB2-F1
#
_cell.length_a   1.000
_cell.length_b   1.000
_cell.length_c   1.000
_cell.angle_alpha   90.00
_cell.angle_beta   90.00
_cell.angle_gamma   90.00
#
_symmetry.space_group_name_H-M   'P 1'
#
loop_
_entity.id
_entity.type
_entity.pdbx_description
1 polymer ?
#
loop_
_entity_poly.entity_id
_entity_poly.type
_entity_poly.pdbx_seq_one_letter_code
_entity_poly.pdbx_strand_id
1 'polypeptide(L)'
;MGRGAQCVEPIEIMRRDHFEFIKHQRDQTVYHGIRGSKHSLAGCIDCHASKGTEGEFLPINAEGQFCQTCHTYAAVKIDCFTCHATVPD
;
A
#
# COMPACT_ATOMS: atom_id res chain seq x y z
N MET A 1 -7.01 -9.07 8.89
CA MET A 1 -7.73 -8.68 7.65
C MET A 1 -8.03 -7.19 7.68
N GLY A 2 -7.86 -6.51 6.54
CA GLY A 2 -8.06 -5.08 6.39
C GLY A 2 -9.47 -4.60 6.76
N ARG A 3 -9.57 -3.37 7.27
CA ARG A 3 -10.79 -2.81 7.90
C ARG A 3 -11.68 -2.01 6.95
N GLY A 4 -11.47 -2.11 5.64
CA GLY A 4 -12.22 -1.32 4.64
C GLY A 4 -13.61 -1.90 4.36
N ALA A 5 -14.65 -1.10 4.56
CA ALA A 5 -16.03 -1.45 4.20
C ALA A 5 -16.29 -1.38 2.67
N GLN A 6 -15.52 -0.52 1.97
CA GLN A 6 -15.59 -0.34 0.53
C GLN A 6 -14.21 0.06 -0.03
N CYS A 7 -13.95 -0.28 -1.30
CA CYS A 7 -12.77 0.17 -2.01
C CYS A 7 -12.90 1.65 -2.42
N VAL A 8 -11.78 2.33 -2.67
CA VAL A 8 -11.78 3.72 -3.16
C VAL A 8 -12.29 3.85 -4.61
N GLU A 9 -12.31 2.75 -5.36
CA GLU A 9 -12.90 2.62 -6.69
C GLU A 9 -13.62 1.27 -6.83
N PRO A 10 -14.43 1.05 -7.88
CA PRO A 10 -15.00 -0.27 -8.16
C PRO A 10 -13.92 -1.37 -8.25
N ILE A 11 -14.26 -2.58 -7.84
CA ILE A 11 -13.32 -3.71 -7.73
C ILE A 11 -12.58 -3.97 -9.05
N GLU A 12 -13.29 -3.94 -10.18
CA GLU A 12 -12.69 -4.18 -11.49
C GLU A 12 -11.68 -3.11 -11.90
N ILE A 13 -11.91 -1.86 -11.48
CA ILE A 13 -10.97 -0.76 -11.69
C ILE A 13 -9.75 -0.94 -10.80
N MET A 14 -9.93 -1.27 -9.52
CA MET A 14 -8.81 -1.53 -8.62
C MET A 14 -7.94 -2.68 -9.14
N ARG A 15 -8.52 -3.79 -9.57
CA ARG A 15 -7.75 -4.93 -10.09
C ARG A 15 -6.88 -4.59 -11.29
N ARG A 16 -7.36 -3.70 -12.17
CA ARG A 16 -6.65 -3.31 -13.40
C ARG A 16 -5.66 -2.17 -13.17
N ASP A 17 -6.07 -1.14 -12.42
CA ASP A 17 -5.42 0.18 -12.40
C ASP A 17 -4.74 0.49 -11.05
N HIS A 18 -4.80 -0.40 -10.05
CA HIS A 18 -4.24 -0.20 -8.71
C HIS A 18 -2.81 0.36 -8.70
N PHE A 19 -1.93 -0.22 -9.52
CA PHE A 19 -0.53 0.17 -9.56
C PHE A 19 -0.33 1.58 -10.17
N GLU A 20 -1.15 1.98 -11.16
CA GLU A 20 -1.06 3.30 -11.77
C GLU A 20 -1.53 4.39 -10.79
N PHE A 21 -2.58 4.14 -10.02
CA PHE A 21 -3.02 5.09 -8.97
C PHE A 21 -1.91 5.34 -7.95
N ILE A 22 -1.27 4.27 -7.45
CA ILE A 22 -0.19 4.37 -6.48
C ILE A 22 1.02 5.09 -7.08
N LYS A 23 1.42 4.71 -8.30
CA LYS A 23 2.57 5.30 -9.00
C LYS A 23 2.37 6.79 -9.26
N HIS A 24 1.23 7.17 -9.82
CA HIS A 24 0.93 8.57 -10.09
C HIS A 24 0.88 9.39 -8.80
N GLN A 25 0.23 8.86 -7.76
CA GLN A 25 0.13 9.55 -6.48
C GLN A 25 1.49 9.69 -5.79
N ARG A 26 2.36 8.67 -5.89
CA ARG A 26 3.74 8.76 -5.41
C ARG A 26 4.44 9.95 -6.07
N ASP A 27 4.37 10.04 -7.39
CA ASP A 27 5.05 11.11 -8.14
C ASP A 27 4.48 12.49 -7.77
N GLN A 28 3.15 12.63 -7.65
CA GLN A 28 2.49 13.83 -7.16
C GLN A 28 2.95 14.22 -5.74
N THR A 29 3.09 13.24 -4.85
CA THR A 29 3.48 13.50 -3.45
C THR A 29 4.94 13.88 -3.34
N VAL A 30 5.83 13.12 -4.00
CA VAL A 30 7.28 13.24 -3.86
C VAL A 30 7.84 14.39 -4.68
N TYR A 31 7.46 14.49 -5.96
CA TYR A 31 8.02 15.50 -6.85
C TYR A 31 7.27 16.83 -6.82
N HIS A 32 5.96 16.80 -6.52
CA HIS A 32 5.11 17.98 -6.57
C HIS A 32 4.57 18.42 -5.21
N GLY A 33 4.80 17.66 -4.14
CA GLY A 33 4.38 18.01 -2.78
C GLY A 33 2.86 17.95 -2.54
N ILE A 34 2.09 17.37 -3.47
CA ILE A 34 0.62 17.32 -3.40
C ILE A 34 0.20 16.18 -2.47
N ARG A 35 -0.60 16.49 -1.44
CA ARG A 35 -1.04 15.54 -0.41
C ARG A 35 -2.57 15.52 -0.29
N GLY A 36 -3.11 14.45 0.29
CA GLY A 36 -4.54 14.32 0.58
C GLY A 36 -5.41 13.97 -0.62
N SER A 37 -4.84 13.38 -1.68
CA SER A 37 -5.64 12.88 -2.81
C SER A 37 -6.42 11.62 -2.42
N LYS A 38 -7.46 11.32 -3.22
CA LYS A 38 -8.28 10.11 -3.10
C LYS A 38 -7.45 8.82 -3.07
N HIS A 39 -6.35 8.78 -3.83
CA HIS A 39 -5.50 7.60 -3.99
C HIS A 39 -4.20 7.68 -3.17
N SER A 40 -4.19 8.49 -2.10
CA SER A 40 -3.03 8.61 -1.21
C SER A 40 -2.58 7.24 -0.66
N LEU A 41 -1.27 6.98 -0.76
CA LEU A 41 -0.69 5.74 -0.24
C LEU A 41 -0.96 5.57 1.27
N ALA A 42 -0.91 6.67 2.03
CA ALA A 42 -1.25 6.70 3.44
C ALA A 42 -2.71 6.27 3.70
N GLY A 43 -3.67 6.76 2.90
CA GLY A 43 -5.07 6.34 3.04
C GLY A 43 -5.29 4.87 2.66
N CYS A 44 -4.51 4.33 1.71
CA CYS A 44 -4.58 2.91 1.37
C CYS A 44 -4.15 2.03 2.55
N ILE A 45 -3.05 2.35 3.24
CA ILE A 45 -2.54 1.53 4.35
C ILE A 45 -3.46 1.53 5.58
N ASP A 46 -4.25 2.59 5.79
CA ASP A 46 -5.20 2.67 6.90
C ASP A 46 -6.20 1.50 6.93
N CYS A 47 -6.58 1.01 5.74
CA CYS A 47 -7.46 -0.14 5.62
C CYS A 47 -6.71 -1.42 5.24
N HIS A 48 -5.65 -1.36 4.42
CA HIS A 48 -4.99 -2.55 3.88
C HIS A 48 -3.92 -3.15 4.80
N ALA A 49 -3.29 -2.35 5.68
CA ALA A 49 -2.30 -2.85 6.62
C ALA A 49 -2.97 -3.27 7.93
N SER A 50 -2.70 -4.50 8.39
CA SER A 50 -3.22 -4.95 9.68
C SER A 50 -2.41 -4.37 10.83
N LYS A 51 -3.07 -4.21 11.98
CA LYS A 51 -2.44 -3.78 13.23
C LYS A 51 -2.41 -4.91 14.26
N GLY A 52 -1.34 -4.98 15.04
CA GLY A 52 -1.20 -5.88 16.17
C GLY A 52 -2.05 -5.47 17.36
N THR A 53 -1.86 -6.15 18.49
CA THR A 53 -2.66 -5.95 19.71
C THR A 53 -2.41 -4.59 20.36
N GLU A 54 -1.24 -4.00 20.15
CA GLU A 54 -0.85 -2.70 20.71
C GLU A 54 -1.09 -1.53 19.73
N GLY A 55 -1.65 -1.82 18.54
CA GLY A 55 -2.03 -0.83 17.53
C GLY A 55 -0.93 -0.47 16.53
N GLU A 56 0.24 -1.10 16.64
CA GLU A 56 1.34 -1.06 15.70
C GLU A 56 1.01 -1.78 14.38
N PHE A 57 1.52 -1.29 13.25
CA PHE A 57 1.35 -1.99 11.98
C PHE A 57 2.17 -3.27 11.94
N LEU A 58 1.57 -4.36 11.46
CA LEU A 58 2.27 -5.62 11.27
C LEU A 58 3.26 -5.53 10.09
N PRO A 59 4.40 -6.23 10.15
CA PRO A 59 5.33 -6.32 9.03
C PRO A 59 4.67 -6.83 7.76
N ILE A 60 5.08 -6.31 6.59
CA ILE A 60 4.49 -6.69 5.29
C ILE A 60 4.67 -8.17 4.90
N ASN A 61 5.61 -8.86 5.56
CA ASN A 61 5.90 -10.27 5.39
C ASN A 61 5.26 -11.14 6.50
N ALA A 62 4.54 -10.54 7.46
CA ALA A 62 3.80 -11.29 8.47
C ALA A 62 2.61 -12.02 7.85
N GLU A 63 2.20 -13.12 8.50
CA GLU A 63 1.07 -13.91 8.06
C GLU A 63 -0.21 -13.06 7.92
N GLY A 64 -0.95 -13.27 6.82
CA GLY A 64 -2.17 -12.51 6.52
C GLY A 64 -1.95 -11.12 5.92
N GLN A 65 -0.70 -10.66 5.74
CA GLN A 65 -0.39 -9.50 4.89
C GLN A 65 -0.19 -9.95 3.44
N PHE A 66 -0.65 -9.16 2.47
CA PHE A 66 -0.69 -9.59 1.06
C PHE A 66 0.20 -8.77 0.11
N CYS A 67 0.68 -7.59 0.54
CA CYS A 67 1.41 -6.67 -0.33
C CYS A 67 2.67 -7.34 -0.93
N GLN A 68 3.50 -7.97 -0.10
CA GLN A 68 4.72 -8.64 -0.56
C GLN A 68 4.41 -9.80 -1.50
N THR A 69 3.46 -10.66 -1.15
CA THR A 69 3.08 -11.83 -1.95
C THR A 69 2.60 -11.43 -3.35
N CYS A 70 1.76 -10.40 -3.44
CA CYS A 70 1.27 -9.88 -4.71
C CYS A 70 2.42 -9.38 -5.61
N HIS A 71 3.35 -8.61 -5.06
CA HIS A 71 4.46 -8.05 -5.84
C HIS A 71 5.48 -9.11 -6.24
N THR A 72 5.73 -10.10 -5.38
CA THR A 72 6.52 -11.28 -5.76
C THR A 72 5.87 -12.01 -6.93
N TYR A 73 4.56 -12.28 -6.87
CA TYR A 73 3.81 -12.93 -7.95
C TYR A 73 3.85 -12.14 -9.26
N ALA A 74 3.67 -10.82 -9.18
CA ALA A 74 3.69 -9.94 -10.35
C ALA A 74 5.12 -9.63 -10.87
N ALA A 75 6.16 -10.14 -10.21
CA ALA A 75 7.56 -9.79 -10.45
C ALA A 75 7.83 -8.28 -10.47
N VAL A 76 7.10 -7.54 -9.63
CA VAL A 76 7.23 -6.08 -9.50
C VAL A 76 8.11 -5.76 -8.30
N LYS A 77 9.14 -4.95 -8.54
CA LYS A 77 9.96 -4.35 -7.48
C LYS A 77 9.41 -2.97 -7.12
N ILE A 78 9.15 -2.75 -5.83
CA ILE A 78 8.69 -1.46 -5.28
C ILE A 78 9.77 -0.93 -4.34
N ASP A 79 10.04 0.37 -4.33
CA ASP A 79 10.75 1.03 -3.23
C ASP A 79 10.11 2.39 -2.92
N CYS A 80 10.04 2.86 -1.66
CA CYS A 80 11.15 3.55 -0.98
C CYS A 80 11.40 3.23 0.54
N PHE A 81 11.41 2.03 1.13
CA PHE A 81 12.25 0.86 0.88
C PHE A 81 11.41 -0.35 1.25
N THR A 82 10.58 -0.71 0.27
CA THR A 82 9.59 -1.78 0.24
C THR A 82 8.72 -1.81 1.49
N CYS A 83 7.99 -0.69 1.65
CA CYS A 83 7.10 -0.32 2.76
C CYS A 83 7.74 0.23 4.05
N HIS A 84 9.02 0.62 4.00
CA HIS A 84 9.77 1.45 4.97
C HIS A 84 10.34 0.73 6.21
N ALA A 85 11.21 -0.26 6.00
CA ALA A 85 12.08 -0.79 7.05
C ALA A 85 13.13 0.25 7.55
N THR A 86 13.48 0.19 8.85
CA THR A 86 14.76 0.70 9.40
C THR A 86 15.73 -0.49 9.50
N VAL A 87 16.54 -0.73 8.48
CA VAL A 87 17.30 -1.99 8.24
C VAL A 87 18.52 -2.19 9.18
N PRO A 88 19.10 -3.43 9.37
CA PRO A 88 19.56 -4.32 8.28
C PRO A 88 19.26 -5.84 8.36
N ASP A 89 19.18 -6.38 7.13
CA ASP A 89 19.18 -7.77 6.61
C ASP A 89 18.60 -8.93 7.43
#